data_AF-G8QQ35-F1
#
_entry.id   AF-G8QQ35-F1
#
_cell.length_a   1.000
_cell.length_b   1.000
_cell.length_c   1.000
_cell.angle_alpha   90.00
_cell.angle_beta   90.00
_cell.angle_gamma   90.00
#
_symmetry.space_group_name_H-M   'P 1'
#
loop_
_entity.id
_entity.type
_entity.pdbx_description
1 polymer ?
#
loop_
_entity_poly.entity_id
_entity_poly.type
_entity_poly.pdbx_seq_one_letter_code
_entity_poly.pdbx_strand_id
1 'polypeptide(L)' 'MSFESDVSRVEEIVSKLNALETTLEESLALFEEGMELSKKLEKSLSEAKRKVEIVLGENPDNAEITEF' A
#
# COMPACT_ATOMS: atom_id res chain seq x y z
N MET A 1 -4.68 -6.45 11.70
CA MET A 1 -4.86 -5.14 11.04
C MET A 1 -5.63 -5.36 9.75
N SER A 2 -6.63 -4.54 9.47
CA SER A 2 -7.40 -4.58 8.21
C SER A 2 -6.77 -3.67 7.16
N PHE A 3 -7.14 -3.84 5.89
CA PHE A 3 -6.68 -3.00 4.79
C PHE A 3 -6.99 -1.52 5.04
N GLU A 4 -8.21 -1.22 5.49
CA GLU A 4 -8.65 0.15 5.80
C GLU A 4 -7.85 0.75 6.95
N SER A 5 -7.53 -0.04 7.97
CA SER A 5 -6.69 0.39 9.09
C SER A 5 -5.26 0.70 8.64
N ASP A 6 -4.70 -0.12 7.74
CA ASP A 6 -3.37 0.11 7.18
C ASP A 6 -3.35 1.38 6.30
N VAL A 7 -4.42 1.63 5.52
CA VAL A 7 -4.59 2.85 4.72
C VAL A 7 -4.67 4.08 5.62
N SER A 8 -5.53 4.08 6.64
CA SER A 8 -5.62 5.20 7.59
C SER A 8 -4.29 5.46 8.28
N ARG A 9 -3.52 4.42 8.58
CA ARG A 9 -2.19 4.58 9.17
C ARG A 9 -1.21 5.27 8.22
N VAL A 10 -1.23 4.94 6.94
CA VAL A 10 -0.40 5.64 5.94
C VAL A 10 -0.78 7.12 5.85
N GLU A 11 -2.07 7.45 5.90
CA GLU A 11 -2.53 8.85 5.91
C GLU A 11 -2.02 9.61 7.15
N GLU A 12 -2.07 8.99 8.33
CA GLU A 12 -1.49 9.55 9.56
C GLU A 12 0.01 9.78 9.42
N ILE A 13 0.75 8.82 8.85
CA ILE A 13 2.20 8.94 8.62
C ILE A 13 2.50 10.13 7.72
N VAL A 14 1.77 10.26 6.60
CA VAL A 14 1.92 11.40 5.69
C VAL A 14 1.60 12.72 6.40
N SER A 15 0.55 12.77 7.22
CA SER A 15 0.23 13.96 8.01
C SER A 15 1.34 14.33 8.98
N LYS A 16 1.96 13.35 9.65
CA LYS A 16 3.05 13.58 10.60
C LYS A 16 4.34 14.01 9.90
N LEU A 17 4.69 13.39 8.77
CA LEU A 17 5.88 13.77 8.00
C LEU A 17 5.82 15.22 7.49
N ASN A 18 4.62 15.76 7.28
CA ASN A 18 4.41 17.15 6.89
C ASN A 18 4.33 18.13 8.07
N ALA A 19 4.33 17.65 9.32
CA ALA A 19 4.30 18.51 10.49
C ALA A 19 5.69 19.12 10.74
N LEU A 20 5.71 20.42 11.06
CA LEU A 20 6.95 21.18 11.32
C LEU A 20 7.72 20.72 12.57
N GLU A 21 7.07 19.96 13.44
CA GLU A 21 7.62 19.49 14.72
C GLU A 21 8.25 18.09 14.65
N THR A 22 8.16 17.42 13.48
CA THR A 22 8.69 16.07 13.30
C THR A 22 10.21 16.11 13.20
N THR A 23 10.88 15.44 14.12
CA THR A 23 12.34 15.35 14.13
C THR A 23 12.85 14.45 13.01
N LEU A 24 14.15 14.51 12.72
CA LEU A 24 14.76 13.65 11.70
C LEU A 24 14.64 12.16 12.04
N GLU A 25 14.86 11.80 13.31
CA GLU A 25 14.75 10.41 13.77
C GLU A 25 13.31 9.89 13.66
N GLU A 26 12.32 10.70 14.04
CA GLU A 26 10.91 10.36 13.85
C GLU A 26 10.55 10.26 12.37
N SER A 27 11.10 11.16 11.53
CA SER A 27 10.86 11.12 10.09
C SER A 27 11.37 9.82 9.46
N LEU A 28 12.55 9.35 9.87
CA LEU A 28 13.12 8.09 9.40
C LEU A 28 12.26 6.90 9.85
N ALA A 29 11.84 6.85 11.11
CA ALA A 29 10.99 5.78 11.61
C ALA A 29 9.62 5.75 10.92
N LEU A 30 8.99 6.92 10.74
CA LEU A 30 7.72 7.05 10.02
C LEU A 30 7.84 6.65 8.55
N PHE A 31 8.96 6.97 7.91
CA PHE A 31 9.23 6.58 6.53
C PHE A 31 9.38 5.06 6.38
N GLU A 32 10.16 4.41 7.25
CA GLU A 32 10.28 2.95 7.27
C GLU A 32 8.93 2.27 7.47
N GLU A 33 8.15 2.74 8.46
CA GLU A 33 6.79 2.23 8.70
C GLU A 33 5.89 2.41 7.47
N GLY A 34 5.93 3.59 6.85
CA GLY A 34 5.15 3.88 5.64
C GLY A 34 5.52 3.00 4.45
N MET A 35 6.81 2.69 4.28
CA MET A 35 7.28 1.76 3.24
C MET A 35 6.78 0.33 3.47
N GLU A 36 6.84 -0.17 4.71
CA GLU A 36 6.35 -1.51 5.03
C GLU A 36 4.83 -1.64 4.81
N LEU A 37 4.06 -0.64 5.25
CA LEU A 37 2.61 -0.59 5.04
C LEU A 37 2.26 -0.51 3.56
N SER A 38 2.96 0.32 2.78
CA SER A 38 2.73 0.45 1.34
C SER A 38 2.93 -0.89 0.61
N LYS A 39 4.02 -1.59 0.93
CA LYS A 39 4.31 -2.92 0.36
C LYS A 39 3.25 -3.96 0.72
N LYS A 40 2.75 -3.91 1.95
CA LYS A 40 1.68 -4.80 2.43
C LYS A 40 0.35 -4.52 1.72
N LEU A 41 0.00 -3.26 1.52
CA LEU A 41 -1.21 -2.84 0.80
C LEU A 41 -1.15 -3.27 -0.66
N GLU A 42 -0.02 -3.05 -1.33
CA GLU A 42 0.21 -3.49 -2.71
C GLU A 42 0.01 -5.01 -2.86
N LYS A 43 0.60 -5.80 -1.96
CA LYS A 43 0.42 -7.25 -1.95
C LYS A 43 -1.05 -7.64 -1.77
N SER A 44 -1.76 -6.98 -0.85
CA SER A 44 -3.17 -7.25 -0.58
C SER A 44 -4.05 -6.95 -1.80
N LEU A 45 -3.78 -5.83 -2.49
CA LEU A 45 -4.46 -5.47 -3.73
C LEU A 45 -4.16 -6.45 -4.87
N SER A 46 -2.90 -6.86 -5.02
CA SER A 46 -2.50 -7.85 -6.03
C SER A 46 -3.22 -9.19 -5.83
N GLU A 47 -3.30 -9.66 -4.58
CA GLU A 47 -4.04 -10.88 -4.24
C GLU A 47 -5.54 -10.74 -4.50
N ALA A 48 -6.13 -9.58 -4.21
CA ALA A 48 -7.53 -9.30 -4.51
C ALA A 48 -7.80 -9.27 -6.02
N LYS A 49 -6.94 -8.59 -6.79
CA LYS A 49 -7.00 -8.54 -8.27
C LYS A 49 -6.96 -9.94 -8.86
N ARG A 50 -6.00 -10.76 -8.44
CA ARG A 50 -5.87 -12.15 -8.90
C ARG A 50 -7.12 -12.98 -8.63
N LYS A 51 -7.75 -12.80 -7.45
CA LYS A 51 -9.00 -13.50 -7.13
C LYS A 51 -10.13 -13.08 -8.07
N VAL A 52 -10.22 -11.80 -8.39
CA VAL A 52 -11.22 -11.28 -9.34
C VAL A 52 -10.99 -11.84 -10.74
N GLU A 53 -9.76 -11.83 -11.24
CA GLU A 53 -9.39 -12.37 -12.57
C GLU A 53 -9.76 -13.86 -12.69
N ILE A 54 -9.49 -14.66 -11.66
CA ILE A 54 -9.88 -16.08 -11.62
C ILE A 54 -11.41 -16.24 -11.70
N VAL A 55 -12.18 -15.42 -10.98
CA VAL A 55 -13.65 -15.47 -10.98
C VAL A 55 -14.22 -15.05 -12.33
N LEU A 56 -13.59 -14.08 -13.00
CA LEU A 56 -13.98 -13.63 -14.34
C LEU A 56 -13.58 -14.62 -15.45
N GLY A 57 -12.82 -15.67 -15.12
CA GLY A 57 -12.35 -16.66 -16.09
C GLY A 57 -11.25 -16.13 -17.01
N GLU A 58 -10.63 -15.01 -16.64
CA GLU A 58 -9.46 -14.47 -17.34
C GLU A 58 -8.24 -15.30 -16.91
N ASN A 59 -7.54 -15.93 -17.88
CA ASN A 59 -6.30 -16.64 -17.58
C ASN A 59 -5.25 -15.60 -17.10
N PRO A 60 -4.62 -15.79 -15.93
CA PRO A 60 -3.66 -14.82 -15.39
C PRO A 60 -2.40 -14.65 -16.25
N ASP A 61 -2.19 -15.52 -17.24
CA ASP A 61 -1.08 -15.42 -18.21
C ASP A 61 -1.38 -14.47 -19.39
N ASN A 62 -2.61 -13.95 -19.53
CA ASN A 62 -2.99 -13.13 -20.69
C ASN A 62 -3.36 -11.67 -20.35
N ALA A 63 -3.15 -11.24 -19.11
CA ALA A 63 -3.28 -9.84 -18.73
C ALA A 63 -1.99 -9.10 -19.11
N GLU A 64 -1.88 -8.72 -20.38
CA GLU A 64 -0.93 -7.67 -20.78
C GLU A 64 -1.19 -6.45 -19.89
N ILE A 65 -0.23 -6.18 -19.01
CA ILE A 65 -0.19 -4.95 -18.23
C ILE A 65 -0.02 -3.83 -19.26
N THR A 66 -1.12 -3.20 -19.66
CA THR A 66 -1.04 -1.94 -20.38
C THR A 66 -0.62 -0.91 -19.35
N GLU A 67 0.69 -0.68 -19.25
CA GLU A 67 1.25 0.47 -18.57
C GLU A 67 0.65 1.73 -19.23
N PHE A 68 -0.03 2.54 -18.42
CA PHE A 68 -0.32 3.95 -18.73
C PHE A 68 0.70 4.82 -18.02
#